data_AF-A0A2E3DN14-F1
#
_entry.id   AF-A0A2E3DN14-F1
#
_cell.length_a   1.000
_cell.length_b   1.000
_cell.length_c   1.000
_cell.angle_alpha   90.00
_cell.angle_beta   90.00
_cell.angle_gamma   90.00
#
_symmetry.space_group_name_H-M   'P 1'
#
loop_
_entity.id
_entity.type
_entity.pdbx_description
1 polymer ?
#
loop_
_entity_poly.entity_id
_entity_poly.type
_entity_poly.pdbx_seq_one_letter_code
_entity_poly.pdbx_strand_id
1 'polypeptide(L)' 'MVTANIGYHHVHHLNHRIPFYKLPKAMAAIKELRNPGVTSLRPWDVYKCLRLKLWDIKENRLVSFAWARRQRRATRITA' A
#
# COMPACT_ATOMS: atom_id res chain seq x y z
N MET A 1 21.54 -17.69 14.96
CA MET A 1 20.18 -17.57 14.40
C MET A 1 19.55 -16.30 14.93
N VAL A 2 19.70 -15.18 14.21
CA VAL A 2 19.01 -13.94 14.58
C VAL A 2 17.55 -14.14 14.22
N THR A 3 16.69 -14.12 15.24
CA THR A 3 15.24 -13.97 15.12
C THR A 3 14.96 -12.62 14.45
N ALA A 4 15.13 -12.56 13.14
CA ALA A 4 14.53 -11.53 12.31
C ALA A 4 13.03 -11.75 12.46
N ASN A 5 12.44 -11.11 13.46
CA ASN A 5 11.03 -11.14 13.73
C ASN A 5 10.33 -10.71 12.42
N ILE A 6 9.69 -11.67 11.76
CA ILE A 6 9.35 -11.60 10.33
C ILE A 6 8.50 -10.34 10.03
N GLY A 7 7.75 -9.84 11.02
CA GLY A 7 6.98 -8.60 10.90
C GLY A 7 7.80 -7.30 10.80
N TYR A 8 9.07 -7.30 11.19
CA TYR A 8 9.93 -6.10 11.24
C TYR A 8 10.96 -6.03 10.13
N HIS A 9 11.20 -7.15 9.44
CA HIS A 9 12.15 -7.21 8.33
C HIS A 9 11.77 -6.23 7.21
N HIS A 10 10.47 -6.10 6.91
CA HIS A 10 9.96 -5.16 5.92
C HIS A 10 10.29 -3.69 6.26
N VAL A 11 10.27 -3.34 7.54
CA VAL A 11 10.58 -1.98 8.04
C VAL A 11 12.05 -1.67 7.93
N HIS A 12 12.89 -2.68 8.19
CA HIS A 12 14.33 -2.56 8.06
C HIS A 12 14.75 -2.36 6.60
N HIS A 13 14.12 -3.08 5.66
CA HIS A 13 14.31 -2.83 4.22
C HIS A 13 13.75 -1.47 3.78
N LEU A 14 12.67 -0.98 4.40
CA LEU A 14 12.12 0.35 4.14
C LEU A 14 13.08 1.47 4.58
N ASN A 15 13.84 1.26 5.67
CA ASN A 15 14.84 2.22 6.15
C ASN A 15 15.94 1.51 6.98
N HIS A 16 17.02 1.12 6.30
CA HIS A 16 18.14 0.38 6.90
C HIS A 16 18.90 1.17 7.99
N ARG A 17 18.65 2.49 8.10
CA ARG A 17 19.29 3.36 9.11
C ARG A 17 18.62 3.25 10.48
N ILE A 18 17.48 2.55 10.60
CA ILE A 18 16.77 2.37 11.87
C ILE A 18 17.41 1.20 12.64
N PRO A 19 18.04 1.44 13.80
CA PRO A 19 18.63 0.39 14.63
C PRO A 19 17.56 -0.57 15.19
N PHE A 20 17.90 -1.84 15.38
CA PHE A 20 16.96 -2.91 15.76
C PHE A 20 16.06 -2.59 16.97
N TYR A 21 16.58 -1.90 17.98
CA TYR A 21 15.84 -1.52 19.19
C TYR A 21 14.81 -0.39 18.97
N LYS A 22 14.88 0.34 17.85
CA LYS A 22 13.91 1.39 17.49
C LYS A 22 12.79 0.89 16.58
N LEU A 23 12.88 -0.33 16.03
CA LEU A 23 11.86 -0.87 15.13
C LEU A 23 10.46 -0.97 15.75
N PRO A 24 10.28 -1.42 17.01
CA PRO A 24 8.97 -1.42 17.65
C PRO A 24 8.36 -0.02 17.79
N LYS A 25 9.20 0.98 18.08
CA LYS A 25 8.77 2.40 18.16
C LYS A 25 8.41 2.94 16.77
N ALA A 26 9.17 2.61 15.73
CA ALA A 26 8.86 3.01 14.36
C ALA A 26 7.55 2.39 13.84
N MET A 27 7.31 1.11 14.12
CA MET A 27 6.04 0.43 13.81
C MET A 27 4.85 0.99 14.59
N ALA A 28 5.06 1.38 15.85
CA ALA A 28 4.02 2.01 16.66
C ALA A 28 3.70 3.45 16.23
N ALA A 29 4.70 4.18 15.73
CA ALA A 29 4.56 5.56 15.29
C ALA A 29 3.87 5.69 13.91
N ILE A 30 4.02 4.71 13.02
CA ILE A 30 3.47 4.76 11.66
C ILE A 30 2.24 3.85 11.57
N LYS A 31 1.06 4.47 11.53
CA LYS A 31 -0.23 3.76 11.57
C LYS A 31 -0.43 2.88 10.33
N GLU A 32 0.11 3.30 9.19
CA GLU A 32 0.05 2.62 7.89
C GLU A 32 0.82 1.29 7.89
N LEU A 33 1.93 1.22 8.65
CA LEU A 33 2.71 -0.01 8.81
C LEU A 33 2.03 -1.03 9.75
N ARG A 34 1.08 -0.58 10.56
CA ARG A 34 0.37 -1.42 11.54
C ARG A 34 -0.74 -2.28 10.91
N ASN A 35 -1.33 -1.84 9.80
CA ASN A 35 -2.40 -2.55 9.13
C ASN A 35 -2.17 -2.54 7.61
N PRO A 36 -1.26 -3.38 7.09
CA PRO A 36 -1.09 -3.53 5.66
C PRO A 36 -2.39 -4.02 5.03
N GLY A 37 -2.74 -3.48 3.87
CA GLY A 37 -3.89 -3.95 3.10
C GLY A 37 -3.70 -5.42 2.73
N VAL A 38 -4.50 -6.31 3.31
CA VAL A 38 -4.49 -7.73 2.97
C VAL A 38 -5.40 -7.98 1.77
N THR A 39 -4.86 -8.60 0.73
CA THR A 39 -5.66 -9.15 -0.37
C THR A 39 -5.79 -10.66 -0.20
N SER A 40 -6.87 -11.23 -0.70
CA SER A 40 -7.01 -12.68 -0.74
C SER A 40 -6.28 -13.26 -1.96
N LEU A 41 -5.91 -14.54 -1.90
CA LEU A 41 -5.33 -15.29 -3.03
C LEU A 41 -6.40 -15.83 -4.00
N ARG A 42 -7.66 -15.35 -3.89
CA ARG A 42 -8.70 -15.73 -4.83
C ARG A 42 -8.32 -15.21 -6.23
N PRO A 43 -8.47 -16.01 -7.30
CA PRO A 43 -8.08 -15.60 -8.65
C PRO A 43 -8.64 -14.24 -9.08
N TRP A 44 -9.87 -13.94 -8.65
CA TRP A 44 -10.53 -12.66 -8.91
C TRP A 44 -9.87 -11.47 -8.22
N ASP A 45 -9.41 -11.63 -6.98
CA ASP A 45 -8.76 -10.56 -6.21
C ASP A 45 -7.35 -10.32 -6.75
N VAL A 46 -6.63 -11.38 -7.12
CA VAL A 46 -5.34 -11.29 -7.83
C VAL A 46 -5.52 -10.52 -9.15
N TYR A 47 -6.53 -10.87 -9.95
CA TYR A 47 -6.83 -10.17 -11.20
C TYR A 47 -7.16 -8.69 -10.98
N LYS A 48 -7.91 -8.34 -9.92
CA LYS A 48 -8.16 -6.94 -9.54
C LYS A 48 -6.87 -6.20 -9.19
N CYS A 49 -5.99 -6.81 -8.40
CA CYS A 49 -4.70 -6.22 -8.04
C CYS A 49 -3.85 -5.90 -9.27
N LEU A 50 -3.80 -6.80 -10.26
CA LEU A 50 -3.05 -6.59 -11.51
C LEU A 50 -3.58 -5.43 -12.37
N ARG A 51 -4.84 -5.01 -12.15
CA ARG A 51 -5.46 -3.87 -12.86
C ARG A 51 -5.18 -2.52 -12.20
N LEU A 52 -4.68 -2.50 -10.96
CA LEU A 52 -4.34 -1.29 -10.23
C LEU A 52 -2.96 -0.80 -10.68
N LYS A 53 -2.94 0.23 -11.55
CA LYS A 53 -1.71 0.69 -12.23
C LYS A 53 -1.41 2.17 -12.05
N LEU A 54 -2.38 2.95 -11.58
CA LEU A 54 -2.26 4.40 -11.43
C LEU A 54 -2.35 4.77 -9.96
N TRP A 55 -1.54 5.71 -9.49
CA TRP A 55 -1.67 6.28 -8.15
C TRP A 55 -2.56 7.53 -8.21
N ASP A 56 -3.66 7.54 -7.46
CA ASP A 56 -4.49 8.72 -7.25
C ASP A 56 -4.02 9.48 -6.00
N ILE A 57 -3.60 10.73 -6.18
CA ILE A 57 -3.09 11.58 -5.11
C ILE A 57 -4.20 12.10 -4.20
N LYS A 58 -5.40 12.37 -4.75
CA LYS A 58 -6.52 12.93 -3.99
C LYS A 58 -7.08 11.90 -3.01
N GLU A 59 -7.21 10.66 -3.48
CA GLU A 59 -7.77 9.54 -2.73
C GLU A 59 -6.69 8.67 -2.07
N ASN A 60 -5.41 9.03 -2.24
CA ASN A 60 -4.23 8.36 -1.71
C ASN A 60 -4.26 6.83 -1.91
N ARG A 61 -4.62 6.38 -3.12
CA ARG A 61 -4.82 4.95 -3.43
C ARG A 61 -4.44 4.59 -4.86
N LEU A 62 -4.13 3.32 -5.09
CA LEU A 62 -4.00 2.79 -6.44
C LEU A 62 -5.39 2.62 -7.10
N VAL A 63 -5.50 3.05 -8.34
CA VAL A 63 -6.70 2.97 -9.18
C VAL A 63 -6.38 2.35 -10.55
N SER A 64 -7.42 1.88 -11.24
CA SER A 64 -7.29 1.33 -12.59
C SER A 64 -7.51 2.41 -13.66
N PHE A 65 -7.01 2.17 -14.88
CA PHE A 65 -7.28 3.04 -16.03
C PHE A 65 -8.78 3.23 -16.31
N ALA A 66 -9.59 2.20 -16.04
CA ALA A 66 -11.04 2.29 -16.20
C ALA A 66 -11.66 3.29 -15.20
N TRP A 67 -11.19 3.28 -13.95
CA TRP A 67 -11.62 4.25 -12.93
C TRP A 67 -11.21 5.67 -13.33
N ALA A 68 -9.96 5.87 -13.77
CA ALA A 68 -9.47 7.18 -14.21
C ALA A 68 -10.24 7.73 -15.41
N ARG A 69 -10.60 6.88 -16.39
CA ARG A 69 -11.45 7.27 -17.54
C ARG A 69 -12.86 7.69 -17.11
N ARG A 70 -13.43 7.02 -16.11
CA ARG A 70 -14.75 7.38 -15.55
C ARG A 70 -14.70 8.74 -14.87
N GLN A 71 -13.68 9.00 -14.06
CA GLN A 71 -13.48 10.31 -13.41
C GLN A 71 -13.34 11.43 -14.44
N ARG A 72 -12.51 11.25 -15.48
CA ARG A 72 -12.36 12.24 -16.56
C ARG A 72 -13.66 12.53 -17.29
N ARG A 73 -14.51 11.52 -17.52
CA ARG A 73 -15.84 11.70 -18.12
C ARG A 73 -16.79 12.46 -17.19
N ALA A 74 -16.80 12.12 -15.90
CA ALA A 74 -17.63 12.80 -14.91
C ALA A 74 -17.28 14.30 -14.80
N THR A 75 -15.97 14.62 -14.69
CA THR A 75 -15.50 16.02 -14.64
C THR A 75 -15.88 16.82 -15.88
N ARG A 76 -15.95 16.19 -17.06
CA ARG A 76 -16.31 16.83 -18.33
C ARG A 76 -17.80 17.10 -18.50
N ILE A 77 -18.67 16.42 -17.75
CA ILE A 77 -20.14 16.61 -17.83
C ILE A 77 -20.61 17.70 -16.85
N THR A 78 -19.87 17.91 -15.77
CA THR A 78 -20.14 18.93 -14.74
C THR A 78 -19.48 20.29 -15.02
N ALA A 79 -18.89 20.49 -16.20
CA ALA A 79 -18.20 21.72 -16.61
C ALA A 79 -18.91 22.37 -17.80
#